data_AF-A0A962EQ35-F1
#
_entry.id   AF-A0A962EQ35-F1
#
_cell.length_a   1.000
_cell.length_b   1.000
_cell.length_c   1.000
_cell.angle_alpha   90.00
_cell.angle_beta   90.00
_cell.angle_gamma   90.00
#
_symmetry.space_group_name_H-M   'P 1'
#
loop_
_entity.id
_entity.type
_entity.pdbx_description
1 polymer ?
#
loop_
_entity_poly.entity_id
_entity_poly.type
_entity_poly.pdbx_seq_one_letter_code
_entity_poly.pdbx_strand_id
1 'polypeptide(L)'
;MPIHEKSLIRPENIKTHDNLVIDGVNVSGHWSTFIESRVITDYNEDMQDEIAALPGGENIHRCWQCGSCTNACTVNAIEERFNPRYW
;
A
#
# COMPACT_ATOMS: atom_id res chain seq x y z
N MET A 1 11.03 -3.75 12.64
CA MET A 1 10.93 -2.91 13.87
C MET A 1 10.24 -1.62 13.46
N PRO A 2 9.25 -1.13 14.22
CA PRO A 2 8.42 0.02 13.82
C PRO A 2 9.21 1.24 13.32
N ILE A 3 10.42 1.44 13.84
CA ILE A 3 11.32 2.54 13.47
C ILE A 3 11.90 2.40 12.05
N HIS A 4 12.22 1.18 11.60
CA HIS A 4 12.80 0.94 10.26
C HIS A 4 11.75 0.85 9.16
N GLU A 5 10.49 0.59 9.52
CA GLU A 5 9.40 0.42 8.55
C GLU A 5 8.58 1.69 8.35
N LYS A 6 8.88 2.79 9.06
CA LYS A 6 8.07 4.03 9.00
C LYS A 6 7.86 4.55 7.58
N SER A 7 8.85 4.41 6.71
CA SER A 7 8.77 4.87 5.32
C SER A 7 7.76 4.09 4.47
N LEU A 8 7.41 2.87 4.89
CA LEU A 8 6.44 2.03 4.19
C LEU A 8 5.01 2.28 4.66
N ILE A 9 4.83 3.05 5.74
CA ILE A 9 3.55 3.23 6.42
C ILE A 9 3.04 4.64 6.20
N ARG A 10 1.74 4.71 5.90
CA ARG A 10 1.05 5.97 5.72
C ARG A 10 1.18 6.81 7.00
N PRO A 11 1.55 8.10 6.92
CA PRO A 11 1.81 8.93 8.09
C PRO A 11 0.65 8.94 9.10
N GLU A 12 -0.60 8.91 8.62
CA GLU A 12 -1.80 8.88 9.45
C GLU A 12 -1.87 7.67 10.41
N ASN A 13 -1.25 6.55 10.01
CA ASN A 13 -1.25 5.29 10.76
C ASN A 13 -0.04 5.15 11.69
N ILE A 14 0.76 6.20 11.86
CA ILE A 14 1.92 6.24 12.77
C ILE A 14 1.59 7.17 13.93
N LYS A 15 1.61 6.65 15.15
CA LYS A 15 1.51 7.46 16.38
C LYS A 15 2.88 7.58 17.01
N THR A 16 3.27 8.80 17.33
CA THR A 16 4.53 9.13 18.02
C THR A 16 4.29 10.20 19.05
N HIS A 17 5.01 10.11 20.17
CA HIS A 17 4.98 11.07 21.24
C HIS A 17 6.39 11.56 21.56
N ASP A 18 6.59 12.87 21.55
CA ASP A 18 7.89 13.47 21.87
C ASP A 18 8.27 13.26 23.33
N ASN A 19 7.27 13.27 24.23
CA ASN A 19 7.44 13.00 25.65
C ASN A 19 6.32 12.06 26.13
N LEU A 20 6.68 10.91 26.69
CA LEU A 20 5.73 9.94 27.23
C LEU A 20 6.35 9.17 28.40
N VAL A 21 5.63 9.08 29.51
CA VAL A 21 6.00 8.28 30.68
C VAL A 21 4.84 7.33 30.98
N ILE A 22 5.12 6.03 31.04
CA ILE A 22 4.15 4.97 31.35
C ILE A 22 4.65 4.24 32.60
N ASP A 23 3.83 4.19 33.65
CA ASP A 23 4.17 3.52 34.92
C ASP A 23 5.53 3.93 35.52
N GLY A 24 5.87 5.21 35.39
CA GLY A 24 7.15 5.77 35.86
C GLY A 24 8.34 5.53 34.93
N VAL A 25 8.15 4.82 33.81
CA VAL A 25 9.19 4.56 32.79
C VAL A 25 9.08 5.57 31.66
N ASN A 26 10.17 6.28 31.37
CA ASN A 26 10.26 7.20 30.24
C ASN A 26 10.38 6.42 28.92
N VAL A 27 9.38 6.58 28.05
CA VAL A 27 9.29 5.96 26.72
C VAL A 27 9.24 7.00 25.59
N SER A 28 9.88 8.15 25.79
CA SER A 28 9.92 9.27 24.85
C SER A 28 10.61 8.93 23.52
N GLY A 29 10.29 9.69 22.47
CA GLY A 29 10.99 9.62 21.18
C GLY A 29 10.66 8.36 20.39
N HIS A 30 11.67 7.66 19.87
CA HIS A 30 11.43 6.52 18.97
C HIS A 30 10.71 5.35 19.63
N TRP A 31 10.85 5.19 20.95
CA TRP A 31 10.21 4.12 21.72
C TRP A 31 8.69 4.26 21.82
N SER A 32 8.15 5.46 21.60
CA SER A 32 6.70 5.72 21.54
C SER A 32 6.11 5.56 20.13
N THR A 33 6.88 5.03 19.16
CA THR A 33 6.37 4.81 17.81
C THR A 33 5.48 3.58 17.77
N PHE A 34 4.18 3.81 17.64
CA PHE A 34 3.18 2.76 17.41
C PHE A 34 2.62 2.85 16.00
N ILE A 35 2.32 1.69 15.43
CA ILE A 35 1.71 1.55 14.10
C ILE A 35 0.28 1.06 14.31
N GLU A 36 -0.68 1.78 13.77
CA GLU A 36 -2.09 1.38 13.79
C GLU A 36 -2.34 0.16 12.89
N SER A 37 -3.53 -0.43 13.03
CA SER A 37 -3.91 -1.60 12.22
C SER A 37 -3.77 -1.32 10.73
N ARG A 38 -3.16 -2.27 10.01
CA ARG A 38 -3.01 -2.24 8.55
C ARG A 38 -4.06 -3.08 7.85
N VAL A 39 -5.06 -3.57 8.57
CA VAL A 39 -6.14 -4.34 7.99
C VAL A 39 -6.95 -3.43 7.08
N ILE A 40 -7.08 -3.83 5.83
CA ILE A 40 -7.98 -3.18 4.87
C ILE A 40 -9.39 -3.59 5.28
N THR A 41 -10.17 -2.62 5.75
CA THR A 41 -11.55 -2.85 6.25
C THR A 41 -12.61 -2.45 5.24
N ASP A 42 -12.21 -1.73 4.21
CA ASP A 42 -13.00 -1.18 3.11
C ASP A 42 -12.68 -1.90 1.79
N TYR A 43 -12.39 -3.20 1.85
CA TYR A 43 -12.07 -3.97 0.67
C TYR A 43 -13.28 -4.01 -0.28
N ASN A 44 -13.06 -3.60 -1.54
CA ASN A 44 -14.08 -3.69 -2.58
C ASN A 44 -14.19 -5.13 -3.08
N GLU A 45 -15.21 -5.86 -2.63
CA GLU A 45 -15.50 -7.23 -3.06
C GLU A 45 -15.99 -7.30 -4.52
N ASP A 46 -16.54 -6.20 -5.04
CA ASP A 46 -17.05 -6.10 -6.42
C ASP A 46 -15.93 -5.73 -7.44
N MET A 47 -14.70 -5.47 -6.97
CA MET A 47 -13.59 -5.00 -7.82
C MET A 47 -13.35 -5.88 -9.04
N GLN A 48 -13.46 -7.20 -8.89
CA GLN A 48 -13.28 -8.12 -10.00
C GLN A 48 -14.33 -7.90 -11.10
N ASP A 49 -15.58 -7.70 -10.71
CA ASP A 49 -16.72 -7.55 -11.62
C ASP A 49 -16.69 -6.18 -12.31
N GLU A 50 -16.27 -5.14 -11.58
CA GLU A 50 -16.01 -3.82 -12.15
C GLU A 50 -14.94 -3.88 -13.25
N ILE A 51 -13.82 -4.58 -13.02
CA ILE A 51 -12.76 -4.74 -14.03
C ILE A 51 -13.27 -5.59 -15.20
N ALA A 52 -14.04 -6.65 -14.93
CA ALA A 52 -14.59 -7.51 -15.98
C ALA A 52 -15.56 -6.76 -16.92
N ALA A 53 -16.20 -5.69 -16.45
CA ALA A 53 -17.06 -4.82 -17.25
C ALA A 53 -16.28 -3.86 -18.16
N LEU A 54 -14.97 -3.67 -17.95
CA LEU A 54 -14.14 -2.83 -18.81
C LEU A 54 -13.77 -3.56 -20.11
N PRO A 55 -13.66 -2.85 -21.25
CA PRO A 55 -13.18 -3.45 -22.50
C PRO A 55 -11.82 -4.12 -22.32
N GLY A 56 -11.72 -5.42 -22.61
CA GLY A 56 -10.49 -6.21 -22.44
C GLY A 56 -10.27 -6.78 -21.02
N GLY A 57 -11.19 -6.53 -20.09
CA GLY A 57 -11.12 -7.02 -18.70
C GLY A 57 -11.81 -8.37 -18.46
N GLU A 58 -12.43 -8.97 -19.47
CA GLU A 58 -13.34 -10.12 -19.35
C GLU A 58 -12.66 -11.36 -18.72
N ASN A 59 -11.33 -11.44 -18.82
CA ASN A 59 -10.51 -12.53 -18.32
C ASN A 59 -9.75 -12.21 -17.01
N ILE A 60 -10.11 -11.12 -16.30
CA ILE A 60 -9.41 -10.72 -15.07
C ILE A 60 -9.41 -11.81 -13.98
N HIS A 61 -10.46 -12.63 -13.92
CA HIS A 61 -10.56 -13.79 -13.02
C HIS A 61 -9.47 -14.86 -13.25
N ARG A 62 -8.71 -14.78 -14.35
CA ARG A 62 -7.57 -15.66 -14.66
C ARG A 62 -6.22 -15.06 -14.27
N CYS A 63 -6.22 -13.81 -13.79
CA CYS A 63 -5.00 -13.13 -13.38
C CYS A 63 -4.41 -13.81 -12.13
N TRP A 64 -3.13 -14.17 -12.21
CA TRP A 64 -2.36 -14.69 -11.08
C TRP A 64 -1.15 -13.80 -10.76
N GLN A 65 -1.21 -12.53 -11.19
CA GLN A 65 -0.19 -11.51 -10.94
C GLN A 65 1.22 -11.87 -11.45
N CYS A 66 1.30 -12.51 -12.63
CA CYS A 66 2.58 -12.85 -13.26
C CYS A 66 3.42 -11.64 -13.72
N GLY A 67 2.82 -10.45 -13.80
CA GLY A 67 3.49 -9.22 -14.23
C GLY A 67 3.73 -9.08 -15.74
N SER A 68 3.35 -10.05 -16.58
CA SER A 68 3.61 -10.00 -18.02
C SER A 68 3.02 -8.76 -18.71
N CYS A 69 1.80 -8.36 -18.34
CA CYS A 69 1.16 -7.17 -18.89
C CYS A 69 1.90 -5.88 -18.51
N THR A 70 2.38 -5.77 -17.26
CA THR A 70 3.16 -4.60 -16.81
C THR A 70 4.50 -4.49 -17.51
N ASN A 71 5.13 -5.63 -17.83
CA ASN A 71 6.41 -5.67 -18.55
C ASN A 71 6.26 -5.37 -20.05
N ALA A 72 5.12 -5.75 -20.65
CA ALA A 72 4.84 -5.55 -22.08
C ALA A 72 4.03 -4.27 -22.37
N CYS A 73 3.81 -3.41 -21.38
CA CYS A 73 2.98 -2.22 -21.55
C CYS A 73 3.62 -1.24 -22.55
N THR A 74 2.95 -1.01 -23.67
CA THR A 74 3.46 -0.16 -24.76
C THR A 74 3.35 1.34 -24.47
N VAL A 75 2.57 1.74 -23.46
CA VAL A 75 2.38 3.15 -23.09
C VAL A 75 3.69 3.81 -22.68
N ASN A 76 4.61 3.06 -22.06
CA ASN A 76 5.93 3.59 -21.70
C ASN A 76 6.74 4.07 -22.92
N ALA A 77 6.51 3.49 -24.11
CA ALA A 77 7.16 3.94 -25.34
C ALA A 77 6.64 5.31 -25.84
N ILE A 78 5.48 5.75 -25.35
CA ILE A 78 4.85 7.03 -25.70
C ILE A 78 5.06 8.05 -24.57
N GLU A 79 4.99 7.60 -23.31
CA GLU A 79 5.21 8.41 -22.11
C GLU A 79 6.20 7.68 -21.17
N GLU A 80 7.46 8.10 -21.19
CA GLU A 80 8.54 7.44 -20.43
C GLU A 80 8.32 7.50 -18.91
N ARG A 81 7.56 8.50 -18.42
CA ARG A 81 7.22 8.61 -17.00
C ARG A 81 6.13 7.63 -16.59
N PHE A 82 5.39 7.07 -17.54
CA PHE A 82 4.35 6.10 -17.24
C PHE A 82 4.97 4.74 -16.93
N ASN A 83 4.74 4.25 -15.71
CA ASN A 83 5.12 2.90 -15.31
C ASN A 83 3.96 2.22 -14.58
N PRO A 84 3.40 1.12 -15.14
CA PRO A 84 2.28 0.39 -14.56
C PRO A 84 2.52 -0.32 -13.22
N ARG A 85 3.72 -0.17 -12.64
CA ARG A 85 4.11 -0.79 -11.36
C ARG A 85 4.27 0.20 -10.21
N TYR A 86 4.29 1.50 -10.49
CA TYR A 86 4.50 2.54 -9.47
C TYR A 86 3.21 3.21 -9.00
N TRP A 87 2.06 2.77 -9.50
CA TRP A 87 0.72 3.16 -9.07
C TRP A 87 -0.08 1.94 -8.61
#